data_AF-A0A2N2V8W1-F1
#
_entry.id   AF-A0A2N2V8W1-F1
#
_cell.length_a   1.000
_cell.length_b   1.000
_cell.length_c   1.000
_cell.angle_alpha   90.00
_cell.angle_beta   90.00
_cell.angle_gamma   90.00
#
_symmetry.space_group_name_H-M   'P 1'
#
loop_
_entity.id
_entity.type
_entity.pdbx_description
1 polymer ?
#
loop_
_entity_poly.entity_id
_entity_poly.type
_entity_poly.pdbx_seq_one_letter_code
_entity_poly.pdbx_strand_id
1 'polypeptide(L)'
;MTYGQQRPQTGGQRGFDRGERAPAPTIDVSDIKFGATMPEQLFADIAQDKAKAIAEAGAGRKNKSTQLRKFYDELVMWHDKVAFEQRNEAKAAKYKELAPFIKMLNAKVAYARGRDHVDVCFEKLFSHVIRQIADPETLKHAKLFMEAFMGFYKAEEK
;
A
#
# COMPACT_ATOMS: atom_id res chain seq x y z
N MET A 1 -75.06 -4.64 -13.05
CA MET A 1 -74.46 -3.72 -14.03
C MET A 1 -73.19 -3.16 -13.40
N THR A 2 -72.06 -3.86 -13.53
CA THR A 2 -71.01 -3.78 -14.57
C THR A 2 -69.94 -2.71 -14.32
N TYR A 3 -68.70 -3.23 -14.18
CA TYR A 3 -67.35 -2.66 -14.30
C TYR A 3 -67.00 -1.41 -13.46
N GLY A 4 -65.99 -1.39 -12.59
CA GLY A 4 -64.71 -2.08 -12.61
C GLY A 4 -63.61 -1.11 -13.04
N GLN A 5 -62.79 -0.60 -12.11
CA GLN A 5 -61.41 -0.19 -12.38
C GLN A 5 -60.64 0.08 -11.08
N GLN A 6 -59.87 -0.92 -10.68
CA GLN A 6 -58.75 -0.81 -9.75
C GLN A 6 -57.62 -0.03 -10.42
N ARG A 7 -57.02 0.92 -9.70
CA ARG A 7 -55.79 1.59 -10.12
C ARG A 7 -54.59 0.68 -9.80
N PRO A 8 -53.71 0.38 -10.76
CA PRO A 8 -52.55 -0.44 -10.50
C PRO A 8 -51.49 0.33 -9.72
N GLN A 9 -51.02 -0.28 -8.64
CA GLN A 9 -49.81 0.08 -7.90
C GLN A 9 -48.63 -0.43 -8.73
N THR A 10 -48.00 0.44 -9.53
CA THR A 10 -46.74 0.11 -10.21
C THR A 10 -45.60 0.23 -9.21
N GLY A 11 -45.38 -0.86 -8.47
CA GLY A 11 -44.14 -1.12 -7.76
C GLY A 11 -42.99 -1.29 -8.76
N GLY A 12 -42.29 -0.20 -9.05
CA GLY A 12 -41.02 -0.24 -9.76
C GLY A 12 -39.94 -0.80 -8.83
N GLN A 13 -39.86 -2.13 -8.72
CA GLN A 13 -38.64 -2.80 -8.28
C GLN A 13 -37.55 -2.49 -9.31
N ARG A 14 -36.81 -1.41 -9.11
CA ARG A 14 -35.48 -1.27 -9.70
C ARG A 14 -34.62 -2.32 -9.01
N GLY A 15 -34.51 -3.48 -9.65
CA GLY A 15 -33.45 -4.42 -9.37
C GLY A 15 -32.14 -3.65 -9.42
N PHE A 16 -31.53 -3.45 -8.25
CA PHE A 16 -30.09 -3.23 -8.20
C PHE A 16 -29.49 -4.57 -8.60
N ASP A 17 -29.33 -4.74 -9.92
CA ASP A 17 -28.36 -5.64 -10.49
C ASP A 17 -27.02 -5.20 -9.90
N ARG A 18 -26.67 -5.79 -8.73
CA ARG A 18 -25.30 -5.78 -8.23
C ARG A 18 -24.55 -6.65 -9.21
N GLY A 19 -24.23 -6.05 -10.37
CA GLY A 19 -23.27 -6.61 -11.30
C GLY A 19 -22.11 -7.10 -10.46
N GLU A 20 -21.84 -8.39 -10.58
CA GLU A 20 -20.82 -9.09 -9.82
C GLU A 20 -19.57 -8.22 -9.84
N ARG A 21 -19.26 -7.62 -8.68
CA ARG A 21 -18.09 -6.76 -8.56
C ARG A 21 -16.92 -7.68 -8.83
N ALA A 22 -16.28 -7.52 -9.98
CA ALA A 22 -15.07 -8.24 -10.35
C ALA A 22 -14.18 -8.33 -9.10
N PRO A 23 -13.63 -9.52 -8.78
CA PRO A 23 -12.90 -9.73 -7.55
C PRO A 23 -11.87 -8.62 -7.41
N ALA A 24 -11.86 -7.96 -6.24
CA ALA A 24 -10.90 -6.89 -5.99
C ALA A 24 -9.50 -7.46 -6.25
N PRO A 25 -8.64 -6.75 -6.99
CA PRO A 25 -7.27 -7.21 -7.21
C PRO A 25 -6.64 -7.49 -5.84
N THR A 26 -6.05 -8.67 -5.68
CA THR A 26 -5.38 -9.10 -4.45
C THR A 26 -3.91 -9.33 -4.73
N ILE A 27 -3.05 -8.63 -4.00
CA ILE A 27 -1.61 -8.83 -4.03
C ILE A 27 -1.18 -9.80 -2.91
N ASP A 28 -0.31 -10.76 -3.21
CA ASP A 28 0.41 -11.52 -2.18
C ASP A 28 1.64 -10.73 -1.72
N VAL A 29 1.87 -10.72 -0.40
CA VAL A 29 2.96 -9.98 0.26
C VAL A 29 3.76 -10.89 1.19
N SER A 30 3.47 -12.20 1.23
CA SER A 30 4.05 -13.16 2.16
C SER A 30 5.55 -13.41 1.93
N ASP A 31 6.04 -13.12 0.72
CA ASP A 31 7.43 -13.17 0.28
C ASP A 31 8.26 -11.96 0.72
N ILE A 32 7.63 -10.84 1.08
CA ILE A 32 8.30 -9.68 1.66
C ILE A 32 8.58 -9.98 3.14
N LYS A 33 9.81 -10.35 3.48
CA LYS A 33 10.26 -10.63 4.86
C LYS A 33 11.51 -9.82 5.19
N PHE A 34 11.51 -9.09 6.31
CA PHE A 34 12.68 -8.36 6.82
C PHE A 34 13.35 -9.07 7.99
N GLY A 35 14.63 -8.77 8.22
CA GLY A 35 15.39 -9.32 9.35
C GLY A 35 16.00 -10.69 9.02
N ALA A 36 16.05 -11.59 10.00
CA ALA A 36 16.78 -12.86 9.90
C ALA A 36 16.31 -13.80 8.78
N THR A 37 15.05 -13.68 8.34
CA THR A 37 14.47 -14.51 7.27
C THR A 37 14.37 -13.76 5.94
N MET A 38 15.23 -12.76 5.72
CA MET A 38 15.22 -11.94 4.52
C MET A 38 15.64 -12.75 3.29
N PRO A 39 14.82 -12.82 2.22
CA PRO A 39 15.18 -13.55 1.00
C PRO A 39 16.21 -12.77 0.18
N GLU A 40 17.09 -13.48 -0.51
CA GLU A 40 18.12 -12.89 -1.39
C GLU A 40 17.51 -12.00 -2.49
N GLN A 41 16.37 -12.43 -3.04
CA GLN A 41 15.67 -11.73 -4.14
C GLN A 41 14.76 -10.59 -3.66
N LEU A 42 14.81 -10.21 -2.38
CA LEU A 42 13.89 -9.20 -1.80
C LEU A 42 13.90 -7.87 -2.56
N PHE A 43 15.08 -7.38 -2.93
CA PHE A 43 15.26 -6.10 -3.62
C PHE A 43 15.39 -6.25 -5.14
N ALA A 44 15.24 -7.47 -5.67
CA ALA A 44 15.32 -7.80 -7.08
C ALA A 44 13.93 -8.28 -7.56
N ASP A 45 13.80 -9.57 -7.89
CA ASP A 45 12.59 -10.14 -8.49
C ASP A 45 11.33 -9.88 -7.64
N ILE A 46 11.42 -10.02 -6.31
CA ILE A 46 10.26 -9.77 -5.43
C ILE A 46 9.78 -8.31 -5.56
N ALA A 47 10.70 -7.35 -5.49
CA ALA A 47 10.36 -5.94 -5.63
C ALA A 47 9.82 -5.61 -7.04
N GLN A 48 10.40 -6.22 -8.08
CA GLN A 48 9.96 -6.05 -9.46
C GLN A 48 8.54 -6.61 -9.67
N ASP A 49 8.26 -7.81 -9.19
CA ASP A 49 6.95 -8.44 -9.32
C ASP A 49 5.87 -7.66 -8.59
N LYS A 50 6.18 -7.12 -7.39
CA LYS A 50 5.26 -6.22 -6.71
C LYS A 50 5.05 -4.93 -7.50
N ALA A 51 6.08 -4.34 -8.09
CA ALA A 51 5.95 -3.13 -8.89
C ALA A 51 4.99 -3.33 -10.07
N LYS A 52 5.15 -4.43 -10.83
CA LYS A 52 4.25 -4.83 -11.91
C LYS A 52 2.81 -5.01 -11.43
N ALA A 53 2.62 -5.78 -10.35
CA ALA A 53 1.28 -6.03 -9.80
C ALA A 53 0.57 -4.75 -9.34
N ILE A 54 1.30 -3.78 -8.75
CA ILE A 54 0.72 -2.48 -8.35
C ILE A 54 0.40 -1.60 -9.56
N ALA A 55 1.21 -1.64 -10.62
CA ALA A 55 0.96 -0.86 -11.84
C ALA A 55 -0.30 -1.36 -12.55
N GLU A 56 -0.44 -2.68 -12.69
CA GLU A 56 -1.62 -3.34 -13.25
C GLU A 56 -2.89 -3.06 -12.42
N ALA A 57 -2.82 -3.22 -11.10
CA ALA A 57 -3.95 -2.97 -10.20
C ALA A 57 -4.41 -1.50 -10.20
N GLY A 58 -3.48 -0.57 -10.42
CA GLY A 58 -3.77 0.85 -10.54
C GLY A 58 -4.54 1.21 -11.81
N ALA A 59 -4.52 0.35 -12.84
CA ALA A 59 -5.20 0.49 -14.12
C ALA A 59 -5.03 1.89 -14.75
N GLY A 60 -3.83 2.49 -14.60
CA GLY A 60 -3.48 3.85 -15.06
C GLY A 60 -4.23 5.00 -14.39
N ARG A 61 -5.15 4.73 -13.45
CA ARG A 61 -5.99 5.74 -12.78
C ARG A 61 -5.56 5.99 -11.34
N LYS A 62 -5.15 4.94 -10.64
CA LYS A 62 -4.66 4.96 -9.26
C LYS A 62 -3.16 4.67 -9.24
N ASN A 63 -2.53 4.82 -8.08
CA ASN A 63 -1.10 4.52 -7.87
C ASN A 63 -0.16 5.34 -8.75
N LYS A 64 -0.48 6.61 -9.04
CA LYS A 64 0.44 7.51 -9.76
C LYS A 64 1.80 7.52 -9.06
N SER A 65 2.90 7.42 -9.81
CA SER A 65 4.24 7.38 -9.20
C SER A 65 4.51 8.54 -8.25
N THR A 66 4.03 9.74 -8.59
CA THR A 66 4.14 10.93 -7.74
C THR A 66 3.42 10.80 -6.41
N GLN A 67 2.35 10.00 -6.33
CA GLN A 67 1.68 9.71 -5.05
C GLN A 67 2.45 8.65 -4.27
N LEU A 68 2.89 7.56 -4.92
CA LEU A 68 3.68 6.51 -4.26
C LEU A 68 5.00 7.06 -3.72
N ARG A 69 5.62 7.96 -4.49
CA ARG A 69 6.88 8.64 -4.14
C ARG A 69 6.76 9.40 -2.82
N LYS A 70 5.64 10.06 -2.53
CA LYS A 70 5.45 10.78 -1.26
C LYS A 70 5.53 9.86 -0.05
N PHE A 71 4.99 8.65 -0.15
CA PHE A 71 5.10 7.64 0.91
C PHE A 71 6.54 7.17 1.08
N TYR A 72 7.26 6.96 -0.03
CA TYR A 72 8.66 6.59 0.01
C TYR A 72 9.54 7.72 0.58
N ASP A 73 9.35 8.97 0.16
CA ASP A 73 10.07 10.14 0.70
C ASP A 73 9.90 10.27 2.21
N GLU A 74 8.67 10.07 2.69
CA GLU A 74 8.42 10.13 4.13
C GLU A 74 9.11 8.98 4.88
N LEU A 75 9.12 7.76 4.31
CA LEU A 75 9.85 6.63 4.88
C LEU A 75 11.36 6.89 4.92
N VAL A 76 11.93 7.47 3.86
CA VAL A 76 13.34 7.89 3.78
C VAL A 76 13.65 8.92 4.86
N MET A 77 12.82 9.95 5.00
CA MET A 77 12.99 10.96 6.05
C MET A 77 13.05 10.34 7.45
N TRP A 78 12.19 9.34 7.75
CA TRP A 78 12.23 8.66 9.04
C TRP A 78 13.48 7.79 9.22
N HIS A 79 13.88 7.07 8.17
CA HIS A 79 15.14 6.33 8.17
C HIS A 79 16.33 7.26 8.45
N ASP A 80 16.41 8.39 7.77
CA ASP A 80 17.54 9.32 7.86
C ASP A 80 17.64 9.96 9.25
N LYS A 81 16.50 10.28 9.88
CA LYS A 81 16.45 10.76 11.27
C LYS A 81 17.02 9.73 12.26
N VAL A 82 16.76 8.45 12.05
CA VAL A 82 17.33 7.37 12.88
C VAL A 82 18.81 7.14 12.54
N ALA A 83 19.16 7.17 11.25
CA ALA A 83 20.51 6.90 10.76
C ALA A 83 21.52 8.01 11.10
N PHE A 84 21.05 9.23 11.36
CA PHE A 84 21.87 10.36 11.80
C PHE A 84 22.59 10.08 13.13
N GLU A 85 22.01 9.25 13.99
CA GLU A 85 22.65 8.84 15.24
C GLU A 85 23.86 7.94 14.97
N GLN A 86 25.01 8.22 15.59
CA GLN A 86 26.25 7.49 15.29
C GLN A 86 26.32 6.13 16.00
N ARG A 87 25.82 6.04 17.24
CA ARG A 87 25.90 4.83 18.06
C ARG A 87 24.65 3.97 17.90
N ASN A 88 24.82 2.64 17.87
CA ASN A 88 23.71 1.70 17.74
C ASN A 88 22.65 1.85 18.85
N GLU A 89 23.07 2.09 20.09
CA GLU A 89 22.17 2.37 21.21
C GLU A 89 21.33 3.64 20.98
N ALA A 90 21.96 4.70 20.46
CA ALA A 90 21.30 5.95 20.13
C ALA A 90 20.31 5.78 18.97
N LYS A 91 20.68 5.02 17.92
CA LYS A 91 19.76 4.65 16.83
C LYS A 91 18.53 3.91 17.37
N ALA A 92 18.74 2.94 18.27
CA ALA A 92 17.64 2.16 18.85
C ALA A 92 16.72 3.03 19.72
N ALA A 93 17.29 3.93 20.54
CA ALA A 93 16.51 4.90 21.32
C ALA A 93 15.73 5.86 20.42
N LYS A 94 16.38 6.38 19.37
CA LYS A 94 15.75 7.30 18.42
C LYS A 94 14.64 6.63 17.62
N TYR A 95 14.83 5.38 17.21
CA TYR A 95 13.76 4.60 16.60
C TYR A 95 12.58 4.44 17.55
N LYS A 96 12.78 4.11 18.83
CA LYS A 96 11.69 3.96 19.81
C LYS A 96 10.88 5.26 19.97
N GLU A 97 11.55 6.40 20.00
CA GLU A 97 10.91 7.72 20.01
C GLU A 97 10.05 7.96 18.75
N LEU A 98 10.57 7.58 17.58
CA LEU A 98 9.93 7.84 16.29
C LEU A 98 8.94 6.75 15.84
N ALA A 99 8.94 5.58 16.48
CA ALA A 99 8.15 4.42 16.09
C ALA A 99 6.65 4.73 15.93
N PRO A 100 5.97 5.49 16.82
CA PRO A 100 4.56 5.85 16.60
C PRO A 100 4.33 6.61 15.29
N PHE A 101 5.23 7.52 14.92
CA PHE A 101 5.12 8.31 13.70
C PHE A 101 5.41 7.48 12.44
N ILE A 102 6.36 6.54 12.53
CA ILE A 102 6.62 5.57 11.46
C ILE A 102 5.37 4.69 11.27
N LYS A 103 4.75 4.19 12.35
CA LYS A 103 3.54 3.36 12.26
C LYS A 103 2.32 4.14 11.77
N MET A 104 2.26 5.45 11.98
CA MET A 104 1.23 6.35 11.45
C MET A 104 1.18 6.39 9.91
N LEU A 105 2.25 5.99 9.22
CA LEU A 105 2.24 5.81 7.76
C LEU A 105 1.11 4.86 7.28
N ASN A 106 0.70 3.90 8.11
CA ASN A 106 -0.46 3.05 7.84
C ASN A 106 -1.77 3.85 7.72
N ALA A 107 -1.99 4.81 8.62
CA ALA A 107 -3.18 5.65 8.56
C ALA A 107 -3.15 6.57 7.33
N LYS A 108 -1.97 7.06 6.95
CA LYS A 108 -1.79 7.91 5.78
C LYS A 108 -2.11 7.18 4.48
N VAL A 109 -1.66 5.93 4.32
CA VAL A 109 -1.97 5.14 3.12
C VAL A 109 -3.45 4.74 3.06
N ALA A 110 -4.06 4.40 4.21
CA ALA A 110 -5.49 4.14 4.29
C ALA A 110 -6.31 5.38 3.90
N TYR A 111 -5.92 6.57 4.36
CA TYR A 111 -6.53 7.83 3.95
C TYR A 111 -6.39 8.09 2.44
N ALA A 112 -5.20 7.91 1.88
CA ALA A 112 -4.98 8.08 0.45
C ALA A 112 -5.81 7.10 -0.40
N ARG A 113 -6.03 5.88 0.08
CA ARG A 113 -6.97 4.94 -0.54
C ARG A 113 -8.40 5.45 -0.46
N GLY A 114 -8.84 5.93 0.70
CA GLY A 114 -10.16 6.54 0.87
C GLY A 114 -10.39 7.78 -0.01
N ARG A 115 -9.31 8.42 -0.46
CA ARG A 115 -9.29 9.54 -1.43
C ARG A 115 -9.08 9.09 -2.88
N ASP A 116 -9.13 7.79 -3.16
CA ASP A 116 -8.93 7.17 -4.48
C ASP A 116 -7.57 7.51 -5.13
N HIS A 117 -6.54 7.87 -4.35
CA HIS A 117 -5.19 8.12 -4.87
C HIS A 117 -4.38 6.85 -5.04
N VAL A 118 -4.61 5.87 -4.17
CA VAL A 118 -4.01 4.54 -4.22
C VAL A 118 -5.10 3.48 -4.18
N ASP A 119 -4.79 2.28 -4.66
CA ASP A 119 -5.70 1.15 -4.57
C ASP A 119 -5.49 0.32 -3.29
N VAL A 120 -6.27 -0.75 -3.17
CA VAL A 120 -6.20 -1.69 -2.05
C VAL A 120 -4.91 -2.54 -2.06
N CYS A 121 -4.32 -2.78 -3.24
CA CYS A 121 -3.08 -3.55 -3.36
C CYS A 121 -1.90 -2.76 -2.81
N PHE A 122 -1.78 -1.47 -3.16
CA PHE A 122 -0.71 -0.62 -2.65
C PHE A 122 -0.87 -0.38 -1.16
N GLU A 123 -2.10 -0.14 -0.67
CA GLU A 123 -2.34 -0.07 0.77
C GLU A 123 -1.87 -1.35 1.48
N LYS A 124 -2.26 -2.53 0.97
CA LYS A 124 -1.86 -3.82 1.56
C LYS A 124 -0.34 -4.01 1.57
N LEU A 125 0.33 -3.74 0.45
CA LEU A 125 1.78 -3.84 0.33
C LEU A 125 2.49 -2.89 1.29
N PHE A 126 2.13 -1.61 1.26
CA PHE A 126 2.79 -0.61 2.07
C PHE A 126 2.54 -0.84 3.56
N SER A 127 1.31 -1.20 3.95
CA SER A 127 1.02 -1.57 5.33
C SER A 127 1.77 -2.81 5.80
N HIS A 128 1.97 -3.80 4.93
CA HIS A 128 2.80 -4.97 5.25
C HIS A 128 4.25 -4.57 5.51
N VAL A 129 4.83 -3.73 4.65
CA VAL A 129 6.19 -3.18 4.82
C VAL A 129 6.31 -2.44 6.16
N ILE A 130 5.40 -1.51 6.47
CA ILE A 130 5.45 -0.70 7.71
C ILE A 130 5.26 -1.57 8.96
N ARG A 131 4.43 -2.61 8.90
CA ARG A 131 4.20 -3.51 10.06
C ARG A 131 5.44 -4.28 10.45
N GLN A 132 6.28 -4.67 9.50
CA GLN A 132 7.52 -5.42 9.75
C GLN A 132 8.65 -4.61 10.38
N ILE A 133 8.57 -3.28 10.38
CA ILE A 133 9.58 -2.43 11.00
C ILE A 133 9.52 -2.58 12.53
N ALA A 134 10.57 -3.12 13.15
CA ALA A 134 10.66 -3.33 14.60
C ALA A 134 11.85 -2.59 15.24
N ASP A 135 12.83 -2.18 14.43
CA ASP A 135 14.12 -1.64 14.87
C ASP A 135 14.78 -0.83 13.72
N PRO A 136 15.93 -0.17 13.95
CA PRO A 136 16.64 0.56 12.90
C PRO A 136 17.04 -0.28 11.68
N GLU A 137 17.29 -1.58 11.85
CA GLU A 137 17.75 -2.46 10.79
C GLU A 137 16.61 -2.82 9.84
N THR A 138 15.48 -3.26 10.39
CA THR A 138 14.24 -3.52 9.64
C THR A 138 13.65 -2.24 9.03
N LEU A 139 13.86 -1.07 9.64
CA LEU A 139 13.56 0.23 9.02
C LEU A 139 14.41 0.47 7.76
N LYS A 140 15.71 0.15 7.81
CA LYS A 140 16.59 0.20 6.64
C LYS A 140 16.14 -0.79 5.56
N HIS A 141 15.78 -2.02 5.92
CA HIS A 141 15.23 -3.00 4.96
C HIS A 141 13.96 -2.50 4.28
N ALA A 142 13.04 -1.90 5.04
CA ALA A 142 11.84 -1.28 4.49
C ALA A 142 12.14 -0.15 3.50
N LYS A 143 13.10 0.72 3.84
CA LYS A 143 13.57 1.81 2.95
C LYS A 143 14.12 1.25 1.64
N LEU A 144 15.02 0.27 1.71
CA LEU A 144 15.66 -0.33 0.54
C LEU A 144 14.67 -1.10 -0.33
N PHE A 145 13.72 -1.82 0.27
CA PHE A 145 12.65 -2.48 -0.46
C PHE A 145 11.80 -1.48 -1.24
N MET A 146 11.35 -0.41 -0.59
CA MET A 146 10.55 0.62 -1.27
C MET A 146 11.36 1.38 -2.33
N GLU A 147 12.68 1.53 -2.15
CA GLU A 147 13.57 2.11 -3.16
C GLU A 147 13.64 1.25 -4.43
N ALA A 148 13.91 -0.05 -4.27
CA ALA A 148 13.92 -1.01 -5.37
C ALA A 148 12.56 -1.07 -6.07
N PHE A 149 11.47 -1.16 -5.29
CA PHE A 149 10.10 -1.11 -5.78
C PHE A 149 9.87 0.14 -6.63
N MET A 150 10.24 1.34 -6.15
CA MET A 150 10.04 2.59 -6.89
C MET A 150 10.85 2.64 -8.19
N GLY A 151 12.06 2.05 -8.19
CA GLY A 151 12.89 1.92 -9.38
C GLY A 151 12.21 1.09 -10.47
N PHE A 152 11.74 -0.12 -10.12
CA PHE A 152 11.00 -0.98 -11.04
C PHE A 152 9.65 -0.39 -11.43
N TYR A 153 8.93 0.20 -10.48
CA TYR A 153 7.62 0.82 -10.73
C TYR A 153 7.70 1.91 -11.79
N LYS A 154 8.81 2.66 -11.81
CA LYS A 154 9.00 3.69 -12.84
C LYS A 154 9.17 3.12 -14.24
N ALA A 155 9.70 1.90 -14.38
CA ALA A 155 9.81 1.22 -15.67
C ALA A 155 8.45 0.73 -16.20
N GLU A 156 7.48 0.51 -15.30
CA GLU A 156 6.11 0.07 -15.65
C GLU A 156 5.17 1.24 -16.00
N GLU A 157 5.49 2.48 -15.59
CA GLU A 157 4.78 3.68 -16.06
C GLU A 157 5.14 3.99 -17.52
N LYS A 158 4.37 3.43 -18.45
CA LYS A 158 4.38 3.80 -19.88
C LYS A 158 3.33 4.84 -20.21
#